data_AF-A0A8J3XA52-F1
#
_entry.id   AF-A0A8J3XA52-F1
#
_cell.length_a   1.000
_cell.length_b   1.000
_cell.length_c   1.000
_cell.angle_alpha   90.00
_cell.angle_beta   90.00
_cell.angle_gamma   90.00
#
_symmetry.space_group_name_H-M   'P 1'
#
loop_
_entity.id
_entity.type
_entity.pdbx_description
1 polymer ?
#
loop_
_entity_poly.entity_id
_entity_poly.type
_entity_poly.pdbx_seq_one_letter_code
_entity_poly.pdbx_strand_id
1 'polypeptide(L)' 'MDLPDVHFHDLRHVGNTLAAATGASLKELMARMGHSSPRAALIHLHASQDRDQAIAKALGQAFKVASEPRIEKT' A
#
# COMPACT_ATOMS: atom_id res chain seq x y z
N MET A 1 -17.02 0.23 -25.38
CA MET A 1 -16.97 0.78 -24.01
C MET A 1 -16.26 2.11 -24.12
N ASP A 2 -17.01 3.20 -24.25
CA ASP A 2 -16.43 4.54 -24.14
C ASP A 2 -16.01 4.75 -22.68
N LEU A 3 -14.75 5.11 -22.47
CA LEU A 3 -14.26 5.47 -21.14
C LEU A 3 -14.70 6.93 -20.90
N PRO A 4 -15.33 7.25 -19.76
CA PRO A 4 -15.70 8.63 -19.44
C PRO A 4 -14.50 9.55 -19.50
N ASP A 5 -14.74 10.84 -19.78
CA ASP A 5 -13.70 11.85 -20.02
C ASP A 5 -12.68 11.88 -18.86
N VAL A 6 -11.50 11.31 -19.12
CA VAL A 6 -10.41 11.21 -18.13
C VAL A 6 -9.62 12.50 -18.16
N HIS A 7 -9.57 13.21 -17.03
CA HIS A 7 -8.77 14.42 -16.91
C HIS A 7 -7.35 14.06 -16.44
N PHE A 8 -6.36 14.91 -16.76
CA PHE A 8 -4.98 14.71 -16.31
C PHE A 8 -4.85 14.61 -14.77
N HIS A 9 -5.75 15.25 -14.03
CA HIS A 9 -5.78 15.14 -12.57
C HIS A 9 -6.14 13.70 -12.12
N ASP A 10 -6.99 12.99 -12.85
CA ASP A 10 -7.40 11.63 -12.49
C ASP A 10 -6.21 10.67 -12.57
N LEU A 11 -5.32 10.85 -13.56
CA LEU A 11 -4.07 10.10 -13.68
C LEU A 11 -3.15 10.32 -12.47
N ARG A 12 -3.07 11.57 -11.98
CA ARG A 12 -2.29 11.89 -10.77
C ARG A 12 -2.90 11.21 -9.54
N HIS A 13 -4.23 11.18 -9.44
CA HIS A 13 -4.92 10.54 -8.33
C HIS A 13 -4.69 9.01 -8.33
N VAL A 14 -4.86 8.37 -9.48
CA VAL A 14 -4.59 6.94 -9.68
C VAL A 14 -3.13 6.61 -9.38
N GLY A 15 -2.18 7.41 -9.86
CA GLY A 15 -0.75 7.19 -9.62
C GLY A 15 -0.36 7.27 -8.14
N ASN A 16 -0.99 8.15 -7.37
CA ASN A 16 -0.74 8.25 -5.92
C ASN A 16 -1.38 7.08 -5.15
N THR A 17 -2.58 6.66 -5.53
CA THR A 17 -3.23 5.48 -4.95
C THR A 17 -2.43 4.21 -5.22
N LEU A 18 -1.90 4.04 -6.44
CA LEU A 18 -1.03 2.91 -6.76
C LEU A 18 0.29 2.96 -5.98
N ALA A 19 0.91 4.13 -5.87
CA ALA A 19 2.14 4.28 -5.07
C ALA A 19 1.90 3.89 -3.59
N ALA A 20 0.80 4.37 -2.99
CA ALA A 20 0.41 3.98 -1.64
C ALA A 20 0.17 2.47 -1.55
N ALA A 21 -0.57 1.90 -2.50
CA ALA A 21 -0.83 0.47 -2.60
C ALA A 21 0.44 -0.36 -2.76
N THR A 22 1.53 0.19 -3.30
CA THR A 22 2.85 -0.48 -3.38
C THR A 22 3.68 -0.39 -2.11
N GLY A 23 3.23 0.35 -1.09
CA GLY A 23 3.92 0.51 0.19
C GLY A 23 4.75 1.79 0.31
N ALA A 24 4.50 2.81 -0.52
CA ALA A 24 5.16 4.10 -0.38
C ALA A 24 4.84 4.72 1.00
N SER A 25 5.87 5.24 1.67
CA SER A 25 5.72 5.97 2.93
C SER A 25 5.03 7.32 2.74
N LEU A 26 4.55 7.90 3.83
CA LEU A 26 3.99 9.25 3.86
C LEU A 26 4.94 10.28 3.23
N LYS A 27 6.25 10.21 3.55
CA LYS A 27 7.27 11.13 3.03
C LYS A 27 7.46 10.97 1.52
N GLU A 28 7.50 9.74 1.02
CA GLU A 28 7.64 9.46 -0.41
C GLU A 28 6.41 9.92 -1.20
N LEU A 29 5.20 9.72 -0.66
CA LEU A 29 3.98 10.25 -1.27
C LEU A 29 3.99 11.77 -1.30
N MET A 30 4.36 12.44 -0.21
CA MET A 30 4.47 13.90 -0.18
C MET A 30 5.50 14.42 -1.19
N ALA A 31 6.64 13.76 -1.34
CA ALA A 31 7.65 14.11 -2.34
C ALA A 31 7.11 13.95 -3.77
N ARG A 32 6.46 12.83 -4.09
CA ARG A 32 5.82 12.58 -5.40
C ARG A 32 4.71 13.57 -5.70
N MET A 33 3.99 14.02 -4.68
CA MET A 33 2.96 15.03 -4.81
C MET A 33 3.51 16.46 -4.84
N GLY A 34 4.81 16.69 -4.70
CA GLY A 34 5.40 18.03 -4.71
C GLY A 34 5.17 18.79 -3.41
N HIS A 35 5.58 18.23 -2.27
CA HIS A 35 5.42 18.80 -0.93
C HIS A 35 3.97 19.13 -0.54
N SER A 36 3.03 18.34 -1.07
CA SER A 36 1.62 18.43 -0.68
C SER A 36 1.46 18.14 0.82
N SER A 37 0.36 18.59 1.40
CA SER A 37 0.12 18.46 2.84
C SER A 37 0.10 16.99 3.28
N PRO A 38 0.46 16.70 4.56
CA PRO A 38 0.31 15.36 5.12
C PRO A 38 -1.11 14.82 4.98
N ARG A 39 -2.12 15.69 5.13
CA ARG A 39 -3.54 15.35 4.95
C ARG A 39 -3.82 14.81 3.54
N ALA A 40 -3.29 15.44 2.50
CA ALA A 40 -3.48 14.97 1.13
C ALA A 40 -2.86 13.59 0.89
N ALA A 41 -1.70 13.32 1.50
CA ALA A 41 -1.01 12.03 1.37
C ALA A 41 -1.76 10.90 2.11
N LEU A 42 -2.32 11.20 3.28
CA LEU A 42 -3.06 10.23 4.09
C LEU A 42 -4.32 9.71 3.41
N ILE A 43 -4.97 10.49 2.54
CA ILE A 43 -6.13 10.04 1.76
C ILE A 43 -5.75 8.80 0.91
N HIS A 44 -4.57 8.81 0.31
CA HIS A 44 -4.08 7.72 -0.53
C HIS A 44 -3.58 6.52 0.28
N LEU A 45 -2.94 6.76 1.44
CA LEU A 45 -2.56 5.67 2.35
C LEU A 45 -3.76 4.92 2.91
N HIS A 46 -4.84 5.63 3.27
CA HIS A 46 -6.06 5.02 3.79
C HIS A 46 -6.79 4.16 2.75
N ALA A 47 -6.70 4.48 1.46
CA ALA A 47 -7.23 3.65 0.39
C ALA A 47 -6.51 2.27 0.29
N SER A 48 -5.36 2.12 0.94
CA SER A 48 -4.55 0.91 0.92
C SER A 48 -4.77 0.00 2.14
N GLN A 49 -5.94 0.05 2.81
CA GLN A 49 -6.29 -0.90 3.88
C GLN A 49 -6.15 -2.37 3.45
N ASP A 50 -6.27 -2.67 2.16
CA ASP A 50 -5.97 -3.99 1.60
C ASP A 50 -4.51 -4.44 1.86
N ARG A 51 -3.58 -3.50 1.91
CA ARG A 51 -2.17 -3.75 2.26
C ARG A 51 -2.02 -4.11 3.73
N ASP A 52 -2.78 -3.50 4.63
CA ASP A 52 -2.78 -3.86 6.05
C ASP A 52 -3.26 -5.30 6.24
N GLN A 53 -4.27 -5.73 5.49
CA GLN A 53 -4.72 -7.13 5.48
C GLN A 53 -3.63 -8.07 4.94
N ALA A 54 -2.93 -7.68 3.87
CA ALA A 54 -1.83 -8.45 3.31
C ALA A 54 -0.66 -8.60 4.31
N ILE A 55 -0.33 -7.52 5.03
CA ILE A 55 0.69 -7.51 6.09
C ILE A 55 0.27 -8.44 7.24
N ALA A 56 -0.97 -8.31 7.73
CA ALA A 56 -1.50 -9.16 8.79
C ALA A 56 -1.48 -10.65 8.40
N LYS A 57 -1.85 -10.97 7.15
CA LYS A 57 -1.78 -12.33 6.62
C LYS A 57 -0.34 -12.84 6.58
N ALA A 58 0.60 -12.05 6.09
CA ALA A 58 2.02 -12.42 6.01
C ALA A 58 2.61 -12.69 7.41
N LEU A 59 2.31 -11.83 8.38
CA LEU A 59 2.69 -12.02 9.78
C LEU A 59 2.10 -13.33 10.35
N GLY A 60 0.81 -13.58 10.10
CA GLY A 60 0.16 -14.82 10.52
C GLY A 60 0.81 -16.08 9.94
N GLN A 61 1.27 -16.05 8.68
CA GLN A 61 2.01 -17.17 8.08
C GLN A 61 3.40 -17.33 8.72
N ALA A 62 4.14 -16.23 8.91
CA ALA A 62 5.45 -16.26 9.53
C ALA A 62 5.40 -16.88 10.95
N PHE A 63 4.38 -16.52 11.74
CA PHE A 63 4.20 -17.08 13.08
C PHE A 63 3.83 -18.56 13.06
N LYS A 64 3.02 -19.02 12.09
CA LYS A 64 2.72 -20.46 11.93
C LYS A 64 3.99 -21.26 11.68
N VAL A 65 4.81 -20.82 10.72
CA VAL A 65 6.09 -21.47 10.39
C VAL A 65 7.01 -21.51 11.61
N ALA A 66 7.10 -20.41 12.36
CA ALA A 66 7.92 -20.36 13.57
C ALA A 66 7.40 -21.24 14.71
N SER A 67 6.10 -21.53 14.74
CA SER A 67 5.46 -22.37 15.76
C SER A 67 5.50 -23.88 15.46
N GLU A 68 5.87 -24.27 14.23
CA GLU A 68 6.02 -25.68 13.88
C GLU A 68 7.28 -26.26 14.57
N PRO A 69 7.16 -27.41 15.26
CA PRO A 69 8.30 -28.02 15.94
C PRO A 69 9.34 -28.43 14.89
N ARG A 70 10.55 -27.91 15.03
CA ARG A 70 11.71 -28.33 14.24
C ARG A 70 12.04 -29.77 14.62
N ILE A 71 11.48 -30.74 13.89
CA ILE A 71 11.88 -32.13 13.99
C ILE A 71 13.30 -32.23 13.41
N GLU A 72 14.27 -32.17 14.30
CA GLU A 72 15.68 -32.38 13.99
C GLU A 72 15.86 -33.86 13.67
N LYS A 73 16.04 -34.21 12.39
CA LYS A 73 16.38 -35.57 11.99
C LYS A 73 17.86 -35.81 12.34
N THR A 74 18.07 -36.62 13.38
CA THR A 74 19.37 -37.23 13.71
C THR A 74 19.78 -38.24 12.64
#